data_AF-A0A5D0RJH1-F1
#
_entry.id   AF-A0A5D0RJH1-F1
#
_cell.length_a   1.000
_cell.length_b   1.000
_cell.length_c   1.000
_cell.angle_alpha   90.00
_cell.angle_beta   90.00
_cell.angle_gamma   90.00
#
_symmetry.space_group_name_H-M   'P 1'
#
loop_
_entity.id
_entity.type
_entity.pdbx_description
1 polymer ?
#
loop_
_entity_poly.entity_id
_entity_poly.type
_entity_poly.pdbx_seq_one_letter_code
_entity_poly.pdbx_strand_id
1 'polypeptide(L)'
;MSKNLNQLTPKKIAQELDQYIVGQNEAKKAVAVALRNRIRRQRLSEEMQRDVIPKNILMMGPTGVGKTEIARRLAELSDSPFIKVEATRFTEVGYVGKNVESMVRELTDISVNMVKQERMKEVEEKAKVLVEDRILDSLISGPQKRSQPKNIFDLFQGTPQQKMSSEEAQKLREKRERYREKLRAGELEDYEIEIEVEDKSKPMVMVPGMEDMGIDMSNILGDMVPKKKKKKRLKISEARKILLPIESEKLLDMDKVVSEAIDRVQNRGIVFIDEIDKVTAKAGSEGAGVSREGVQRDLLPIIEGTTVNTKHGTVRTDYILFVAAGAFHTSKPSDLIPEFQGRFPIRVELDDLTEEDFYSILTEPKNAITKQYKALLETEAVNIEFTDDGLREIAKTAHNLNESIENIGARRLYTVVERVLEDISYEAPDVEESKIVIDKEYVLSEIKDIAADEDLSSFIL
;
A
#
# COMPACT_ATOMS: atom_id res chain seq x y z
N MET A 1 -6.49 14.27 -9.26
CA MET A 1 -7.64 14.24 -10.19
C MET A 1 -7.93 12.79 -10.53
N SER A 2 -9.05 12.22 -10.06
CA SER A 2 -9.48 10.90 -10.54
C SER A 2 -9.83 11.04 -12.01
N LYS A 3 -8.94 10.56 -12.90
CA LYS A 3 -9.26 10.44 -14.32
C LYS A 3 -10.43 9.45 -14.38
N ASN A 4 -11.57 9.88 -14.92
CA ASN A 4 -12.75 9.02 -15.02
C ASN A 4 -12.36 7.76 -15.81
N LEU A 5 -12.14 6.65 -15.09
CA LEU A 5 -11.60 5.40 -15.62
C LEU A 5 -12.38 4.94 -16.85
N ASN A 6 -13.68 5.20 -16.86
CA ASN A 6 -14.60 4.84 -17.93
C ASN A 6 -14.25 5.45 -19.30
N GLN A 7 -13.51 6.56 -19.31
CA GLN A 7 -13.14 7.27 -20.55
C GLN A 7 -11.73 6.92 -21.05
N LEU A 8 -10.93 6.16 -20.28
CA LEU A 8 -9.59 5.81 -20.70
C LEU A 8 -9.63 4.77 -21.83
N THR A 9 -9.02 5.14 -22.97
CA THR A 9 -8.78 4.22 -24.09
C THR A 9 -7.51 3.41 -23.81
N PRO A 10 -7.33 2.22 -24.43
CA PRO A 10 -6.11 1.45 -24.25
C PRO A 10 -4.83 2.25 -24.54
N LYS A 11 -4.85 3.10 -25.57
CA LYS A 11 -3.72 4.00 -25.88
C LYS A 11 -3.42 4.98 -24.75
N LYS A 12 -4.45 5.60 -24.17
CA LYS A 12 -4.28 6.52 -23.03
C LYS A 12 -3.80 5.80 -21.77
N ILE A 13 -4.21 4.54 -21.57
CA ILE A 13 -3.72 3.72 -20.45
C ILE A 13 -2.24 3.44 -20.64
N ALA A 14 -1.82 2.97 -21.83
CA ALA A 14 -0.41 2.75 -22.14
C ALA A 14 0.44 4.03 -21.95
N GLN A 15 -0.04 5.17 -22.44
CA GLN A 15 0.60 6.48 -22.25
C GLN A 15 0.72 6.91 -20.78
N GLU A 16 -0.20 6.49 -19.92
CA GLU A 16 -0.07 6.77 -18.49
C GLU A 16 0.96 5.85 -17.85
N LEU A 17 1.05 4.59 -18.29
CA LEU A 17 2.10 3.66 -17.86
C LEU A 17 3.48 4.12 -18.32
N ASP A 18 3.59 4.75 -19.50
CA ASP A 18 4.86 5.32 -20.02
C ASP A 18 5.47 6.38 -19.08
N GLN A 19 4.68 7.01 -18.21
CA GLN A 19 5.20 8.00 -17.24
C GLN A 19 5.96 7.37 -16.07
N TYR A 20 5.88 6.05 -15.91
CA TYR A 20 6.45 5.30 -14.78
C TYR A 20 7.29 4.10 -15.21
N ILE A 21 7.00 3.52 -16.38
CA ILE A 21 7.68 2.33 -16.90
C ILE A 21 8.31 2.70 -18.24
N VAL A 22 9.61 2.42 -18.40
CA VAL A 22 10.33 2.56 -19.67
C VAL A 22 10.18 1.28 -20.50
N GLY A 23 10.05 1.41 -21.83
CA GLY A 23 9.97 0.27 -22.74
C GLY A 23 8.73 -0.61 -22.55
N GLN A 24 8.87 -1.93 -22.76
CA GLN A 24 7.84 -2.93 -22.46
C GLN A 24 6.46 -2.68 -23.11
N ASN A 25 6.47 -2.23 -24.36
CA ASN A 25 5.29 -1.72 -25.07
C ASN A 25 4.18 -2.76 -25.23
N GLU A 26 4.53 -4.02 -25.55
CA GLU A 26 3.54 -5.08 -25.72
C GLU A 26 2.89 -5.45 -24.37
N ALA A 27 3.65 -5.45 -23.27
CA ALA A 27 3.10 -5.66 -21.92
C ALA A 27 2.12 -4.54 -21.53
N LYS A 28 2.50 -3.27 -21.74
CA LYS A 28 1.62 -2.11 -21.50
C LYS A 28 0.32 -2.19 -22.31
N LYS A 29 0.42 -2.56 -23.59
CA LYS A 29 -0.72 -2.75 -24.48
C LYS A 29 -1.63 -3.89 -24.01
N ALA A 30 -1.06 -5.02 -23.62
CA ALA A 30 -1.81 -6.17 -23.12
C ALA A 30 -2.62 -5.83 -21.86
N VAL A 31 -1.98 -5.21 -20.86
CA VAL A 31 -2.67 -4.80 -19.63
C VAL A 31 -3.72 -3.71 -19.87
N ALA A 32 -3.44 -2.78 -20.80
CA ALA A 32 -4.38 -1.74 -21.19
C ALA A 32 -5.65 -2.31 -21.85
N VAL A 33 -5.50 -3.33 -22.68
CA VAL A 33 -6.64 -4.04 -23.28
C VAL A 33 -7.43 -4.82 -22.22
N ALA A 34 -6.75 -5.50 -21.30
CA ALA A 34 -7.40 -6.22 -20.20
C ALA A 34 -8.24 -5.28 -19.31
N LEU A 35 -7.68 -4.15 -18.89
CA LEU A 35 -8.40 -3.13 -18.12
C LEU A 35 -9.57 -2.55 -18.92
N ARG A 36 -9.38 -2.26 -20.21
CA ARG A 36 -10.46 -1.77 -21.07
C ARG A 36 -11.59 -2.78 -21.23
N ASN A 37 -11.29 -4.08 -21.31
CA ASN A 37 -12.30 -5.12 -21.37
C ASN A 37 -13.17 -5.16 -20.12
N ARG A 38 -12.61 -4.83 -18.96
CA ARG A 38 -13.39 -4.69 -17.73
C ARG A 38 -14.41 -3.57 -17.79
N ILE A 39 -14.00 -2.42 -18.33
CA ILE A 39 -14.90 -1.27 -18.57
C ILE A 39 -15.97 -1.63 -19.61
N ARG A 40 -15.61 -2.38 -20.67
CA ARG A 40 -16.57 -2.86 -21.68
C ARG A 40 -17.60 -3.78 -21.05
N ARG A 41 -17.17 -4.72 -20.20
CA ARG A 41 -18.04 -5.66 -19.49
C ARG A 41 -19.10 -4.96 -18.65
N GLN A 42 -18.75 -3.88 -17.95
CA GLN A 42 -19.70 -3.10 -17.12
C GLN A 42 -20.79 -2.38 -17.94
N ARG A 43 -20.67 -2.32 -19.27
CA ARG A 43 -21.65 -1.70 -20.17
C ARG A 43 -22.53 -2.73 -20.90
N LEU A 44 -22.28 -4.01 -20.67
CA LEU A 44 -23.10 -5.08 -21.24
C LEU A 44 -24.41 -5.21 -20.46
N SER A 45 -25.38 -5.93 -21.04
CA SER A 45 -26.55 -6.38 -20.29
C SER A 45 -26.12 -7.31 -19.15
N GLU A 46 -26.91 -7.38 -18.07
CA GLU A 46 -26.61 -8.23 -16.91
C GLU A 46 -26.40 -9.70 -17.29
N GLU A 47 -27.15 -10.20 -18.29
CA GLU A 47 -27.01 -11.55 -18.82
C GLU A 47 -25.64 -11.77 -19.46
N MET A 48 -25.26 -10.92 -20.42
CA MET A 48 -23.97 -11.01 -21.11
C MET A 48 -22.79 -10.70 -20.17
N GLN A 49 -23.00 -9.82 -19.19
CA GLN A 49 -21.97 -9.47 -18.21
C GLN A 49 -21.55 -10.68 -17.35
N ARG A 50 -22.47 -11.64 -17.11
CA ARG A 50 -22.17 -12.85 -16.35
C ARG A 50 -21.21 -13.79 -17.09
N ASP A 51 -21.36 -13.89 -18.41
CA ASP A 51 -20.60 -14.82 -19.26
C ASP A 51 -19.22 -14.28 -19.67
N VAL A 52 -18.98 -12.97 -19.53
CA VAL A 52 -17.70 -12.35 -19.85
C VAL A 52 -16.75 -12.45 -18.66
N ILE A 53 -15.88 -13.47 -18.69
CA ILE A 53 -14.82 -13.73 -17.71
C ILE A 53 -13.61 -12.79 -17.96
N PRO A 54 -12.88 -12.37 -16.91
CA PRO A 54 -11.63 -11.62 -17.06
C PRO A 54 -10.63 -12.34 -17.95
N LYS A 55 -9.83 -11.55 -18.67
CA LYS A 55 -8.72 -12.07 -19.48
C LYS A 55 -7.45 -11.96 -18.65
N ASN A 56 -7.19 -12.99 -17.84
CA ASN A 56 -5.99 -13.04 -17.00
C ASN A 56 -4.72 -13.03 -17.85
N ILE A 57 -3.64 -12.55 -17.25
CA ILE A 57 -2.40 -12.20 -17.95
C ILE A 57 -1.24 -13.02 -17.38
N LEU A 58 -0.48 -13.67 -18.24
CA LEU A 58 0.79 -14.29 -17.91
C LEU A 58 1.93 -13.43 -18.49
N MET A 59 2.72 -12.84 -17.60
CA MET A 59 3.92 -12.07 -17.91
C MET A 59 5.15 -12.97 -17.82
N MET A 60 5.92 -13.02 -18.89
CA MET A 60 7.15 -13.81 -19.00
C MET A 60 8.32 -12.85 -19.22
N GLY A 61 9.47 -13.09 -18.61
CA GLY A 61 10.66 -12.28 -18.85
C GLY A 61 11.53 -12.16 -17.61
N PRO A 62 12.73 -11.59 -17.72
CA PRO A 62 13.75 -11.61 -16.67
C PRO A 62 13.33 -10.86 -15.40
N THR A 63 14.08 -11.06 -14.31
CA THR A 63 13.96 -10.28 -13.08
C THR A 63 14.26 -8.80 -13.34
N GLY A 64 13.54 -7.91 -12.65
CA GLY A 64 13.84 -6.47 -12.71
C GLY A 64 13.43 -5.72 -13.99
N VAL A 65 12.74 -6.34 -14.95
CA VAL A 65 12.29 -5.67 -16.20
C VAL A 65 10.96 -4.89 -16.09
N GLY A 66 10.31 -4.89 -14.91
CA GLY A 66 9.10 -4.09 -14.66
C GLY A 66 7.77 -4.84 -14.58
N LYS A 67 7.76 -6.18 -14.56
CA LYS A 67 6.53 -7.01 -14.45
C LYS A 67 5.58 -6.54 -13.33
N THR A 68 6.10 -6.44 -12.10
CA THR A 68 5.31 -6.02 -10.93
C THR A 68 4.92 -4.55 -11.01
N GLU A 69 5.78 -3.69 -11.55
CA GLU A 69 5.53 -2.25 -11.64
C GLU A 69 4.39 -1.95 -12.62
N ILE A 70 4.34 -2.64 -13.76
CA ILE A 70 3.23 -2.53 -14.72
C ILE A 70 1.90 -2.89 -14.03
N ALA A 71 1.85 -4.01 -13.28
CA ALA A 71 0.63 -4.44 -12.60
C ALA A 71 0.21 -3.48 -11.47
N ARG A 72 1.18 -2.99 -10.67
CA ARG A 72 0.96 -2.01 -9.61
C ARG A 72 0.41 -0.70 -10.17
N ARG A 73 1.03 -0.14 -11.22
CA ARG A 73 0.58 1.10 -11.85
C ARG A 73 -0.77 0.95 -12.54
N LEU A 74 -1.06 -0.21 -13.11
CA LEU A 74 -2.40 -0.52 -13.63
C LEU A 74 -3.47 -0.45 -12.54
N ALA A 75 -3.18 -0.98 -11.35
CA ALA A 75 -4.09 -0.94 -10.22
C ALA A 75 -4.31 0.48 -9.71
N GLU A 76 -3.23 1.24 -9.51
CA GLU A 76 -3.29 2.65 -9.12
C GLU A 76 -4.08 3.50 -10.12
N LEU A 77 -3.85 3.32 -11.42
CA LEU A 77 -4.59 4.03 -12.47
C LEU A 77 -6.09 3.73 -12.46
N SER A 78 -6.47 2.54 -12.00
CA SER A 78 -7.85 2.05 -12.00
C SER A 78 -8.55 2.13 -10.66
N ASP A 79 -7.91 2.75 -9.65
CA ASP A 79 -8.37 2.77 -8.25
C ASP A 79 -8.81 1.35 -7.80
N SER A 80 -8.08 0.33 -8.24
CA SER A 80 -8.40 -1.08 -8.00
C SER A 80 -7.63 -1.60 -6.79
N PRO A 81 -8.26 -2.37 -5.89
CA PRO A 81 -7.54 -3.11 -4.86
C PRO A 81 -6.49 -4.03 -5.49
N PHE A 82 -5.29 -4.03 -4.93
CA PHE A 82 -4.14 -4.78 -5.45
C PHE A 82 -3.39 -5.50 -4.35
N ILE A 83 -3.05 -6.76 -4.58
CA ILE A 83 -2.18 -7.56 -3.72
C ILE A 83 -1.10 -8.23 -4.58
N LYS A 84 0.14 -8.22 -4.09
CA LYS A 84 1.26 -9.01 -4.64
C LYS A 84 1.49 -10.21 -3.72
N VAL A 85 1.53 -11.41 -4.28
CA VAL A 85 1.98 -12.62 -3.56
C VAL A 85 3.01 -13.38 -4.37
N GLU A 86 3.81 -14.19 -3.70
CA GLU A 86 4.76 -15.12 -4.32
C GLU A 86 4.15 -16.52 -4.35
N ALA A 87 4.21 -17.21 -5.49
CA ALA A 87 3.64 -18.55 -5.64
C ALA A 87 4.30 -19.59 -4.71
N THR A 88 5.59 -19.40 -4.43
CA THR A 88 6.40 -20.23 -3.53
C THR A 88 5.90 -20.22 -2.09
N ARG A 89 5.21 -19.15 -1.65
CA ARG A 89 4.58 -19.02 -0.32
C ARG A 89 3.61 -20.16 -0.01
N PHE A 90 3.07 -20.83 -1.03
CA PHE A 90 2.10 -21.93 -0.88
C PHE A 90 2.73 -23.33 -0.98
N THR A 91 4.04 -23.43 -1.23
CA THR A 91 4.76 -24.72 -1.35
C THR A 91 5.31 -25.27 -0.02
N GLU A 92 5.40 -24.43 1.01
CA GLU A 92 6.06 -24.78 2.27
C GLU A 92 5.21 -25.72 3.13
N VAL A 93 5.64 -26.98 3.21
CA VAL A 93 5.12 -27.99 4.14
C VAL A 93 5.56 -27.60 5.56
N GLY A 94 4.69 -26.96 6.34
CA GLY A 94 5.03 -26.76 7.77
C GLY A 94 4.33 -25.66 8.57
N TYR A 95 3.39 -24.90 8.03
CA TYR A 95 2.62 -23.97 8.87
C TYR A 95 1.13 -24.01 8.54
N VAL A 96 0.35 -24.44 9.52
CA VAL A 96 -1.12 -24.36 9.55
C VAL A 96 -1.51 -22.89 9.32
N GLY A 97 -1.93 -22.52 8.10
CA GLY A 97 -2.49 -21.18 7.85
C GLY A 97 -2.26 -20.51 6.50
N LYS A 98 -1.33 -20.96 5.64
CA LYS A 98 -1.14 -20.35 4.30
C LYS A 98 -2.06 -20.96 3.24
N ASN A 99 -3.37 -20.83 3.45
CA ASN A 99 -4.40 -21.16 2.45
C ASN A 99 -4.34 -20.12 1.31
N VAL A 100 -4.43 -20.55 0.05
CA VAL A 100 -4.51 -19.71 -1.16
C VAL A 100 -5.60 -18.62 -1.04
N GLU A 101 -6.68 -18.92 -0.33
CA GLU A 101 -7.76 -17.97 0.01
C GLU A 101 -7.27 -16.73 0.79
N SER A 102 -6.13 -16.80 1.47
CA SER A 102 -5.54 -15.65 2.19
C SER A 102 -5.32 -14.46 1.28
N MET A 103 -4.99 -14.67 -0.01
CA MET A 103 -4.88 -13.58 -1.00
C MET A 103 -6.15 -12.75 -1.09
N VAL A 104 -7.31 -13.42 -1.11
CA VAL A 104 -8.62 -12.75 -1.24
C VAL A 104 -8.96 -12.01 0.06
N ARG A 105 -8.62 -12.59 1.21
CA ARG A 105 -8.80 -11.93 2.53
C ARG A 105 -7.94 -10.67 2.63
N GLU A 106 -6.65 -10.76 2.32
CA GLU A 106 -5.71 -9.63 2.32
C GLU A 106 -6.14 -8.55 1.30
N LEU A 107 -6.56 -8.94 0.10
CA LEU A 107 -7.10 -8.02 -0.91
C LEU A 107 -8.37 -7.28 -0.41
N THR A 108 -9.22 -7.97 0.34
CA THR A 108 -10.44 -7.39 0.92
C THR A 108 -10.12 -6.37 2.00
N ASP A 109 -9.16 -6.67 2.87
CA ASP A 109 -8.66 -5.73 3.88
C ASP A 109 -8.10 -4.45 3.23
N ILE A 110 -7.35 -4.60 2.13
CA ILE A 110 -6.84 -3.46 1.34
C ILE A 110 -8.02 -2.64 0.79
N SER A 111 -9.02 -3.28 0.19
CA SER A 111 -10.20 -2.59 -0.37
C SER A 111 -10.99 -1.83 0.72
N VAL A 112 -11.20 -2.42 1.89
CA VAL A 112 -11.90 -1.76 3.02
C VAL A 112 -11.14 -0.52 3.46
N ASN A 113 -9.81 -0.61 3.59
CA ASN A 113 -8.98 0.54 3.95
C ASN A 113 -9.03 1.64 2.87
N MET A 114 -9.00 1.27 1.58
CA MET A 114 -9.13 2.22 0.47
C MET A 114 -10.47 2.97 0.53
N VAL A 115 -11.59 2.26 0.62
CA VAL A 115 -12.93 2.87 0.71
C VAL A 115 -13.04 3.73 1.96
N LYS A 116 -12.56 3.23 3.11
CA LYS A 116 -12.56 3.98 4.37
C LYS A 116 -11.83 5.31 4.22
N GLN A 117 -10.62 5.32 3.63
CA GLN A 117 -9.86 6.55 3.42
C GLN A 117 -10.56 7.53 2.49
N GLU A 118 -11.21 7.06 1.43
CA GLU A 118 -12.00 7.89 0.52
C GLU A 118 -13.21 8.52 1.24
N ARG A 119 -13.99 7.71 1.97
CA ARG A 119 -15.14 8.20 2.74
C ARG A 119 -14.74 9.15 3.85
N MET A 120 -13.60 8.94 4.50
CA MET A 120 -13.05 9.87 5.50
C MET A 120 -12.80 11.26 4.90
N LYS A 121 -12.29 11.33 3.67
CA LYS A 121 -12.09 12.61 2.96
C LYS A 121 -13.42 13.29 2.64
N GLU A 122 -14.47 12.53 2.29
CA GLU A 122 -15.82 13.08 2.04
C GLU A 122 -16.43 13.75 3.28
N VAL A 123 -16.15 13.22 4.47
CA VAL A 123 -16.69 13.73 5.75
C VAL A 123 -15.73 14.66 6.49
N GLU A 124 -14.55 14.94 5.94
CA GLU A 124 -13.47 15.66 6.63
C GLU A 124 -13.91 17.02 7.15
N GLU A 125 -14.67 17.79 6.36
CA GLU A 125 -15.16 19.12 6.76
C GLU A 125 -16.15 19.04 7.93
N LYS A 126 -17.01 18.02 7.96
CA LYS A 126 -17.91 17.78 9.09
C LYS A 126 -17.13 17.31 10.32
N ALA A 127 -16.12 16.46 10.13
CA ALA A 127 -15.25 15.98 11.19
C ALA A 127 -14.45 17.13 11.82
N LYS A 128 -13.95 18.09 11.03
CA LYS A 128 -13.26 19.29 11.53
C LYS A 128 -14.11 20.06 12.53
N VAL A 129 -15.39 20.27 12.24
CA VAL A 129 -16.33 20.95 13.16
C VAL A 129 -16.48 20.18 14.48
N LEU A 130 -16.59 18.84 14.43
CA LEU A 130 -16.67 18.01 15.64
C LEU A 130 -15.36 18.04 16.45
N VAL A 131 -14.22 18.08 15.77
CA VAL A 131 -12.91 18.23 16.42
C VAL A 131 -12.80 19.59 17.11
N GLU A 132 -13.24 20.67 16.44
CA GLU A 132 -13.30 22.02 17.04
C GLU A 132 -14.15 21.99 18.33
N ASP A 133 -15.35 21.41 18.26
CA ASP A 133 -16.23 21.32 19.42
C ASP A 133 -15.61 20.51 20.56
N ARG A 134 -14.94 19.39 20.25
CA ARG A 134 -14.27 18.56 21.25
C ARG A 134 -13.08 19.25 21.91
N ILE A 135 -12.35 20.08 21.17
CA ILE A 135 -11.26 20.90 21.71
C ILE A 135 -11.83 22.02 22.58
N LEU A 136 -12.89 22.69 22.11
CA LEU A 136 -13.58 23.74 22.88
C LEU A 136 -14.13 23.20 24.20
N ASP A 137 -14.69 21.99 24.20
CA ASP A 137 -15.17 21.34 25.41
C ASP A 137 -14.03 21.13 26.42
N SER A 138 -12.83 20.74 25.96
CA SER A 138 -11.65 20.61 26.82
C SER A 138 -11.16 21.97 27.35
N LEU A 139 -11.13 23.00 26.50
CA LEU A 139 -10.69 24.37 26.85
C LEU A 139 -11.63 25.07 27.85
N ILE A 140 -12.95 24.93 27.64
CA ILE A 140 -13.97 25.67 28.38
C ILE A 140 -14.33 24.96 29.69
N SER A 141 -14.40 23.63 29.67
CA SER A 141 -14.69 22.87 30.87
C SER A 141 -13.59 23.02 31.93
N GLY A 142 -12.35 23.35 31.52
CA GLY A 142 -11.20 23.33 32.40
C GLY A 142 -11.08 21.98 33.14
N PRO A 143 -10.19 21.85 34.13
CA PRO A 143 -10.24 20.74 35.05
C PRO A 143 -11.44 20.93 35.99
N GLN A 144 -12.67 20.76 35.49
CA GLN A 144 -13.79 20.55 36.37
C GLN A 144 -13.52 19.28 37.16
N LYS A 145 -13.27 19.46 38.46
CA LYS A 145 -13.56 18.45 39.48
C LYS A 145 -14.98 17.96 39.20
N ARG A 146 -15.12 16.84 38.48
CA ARG A 146 -16.30 15.99 38.64
C ARG A 146 -16.35 15.73 40.14
N SER A 147 -17.29 16.37 40.83
CA SER A 147 -17.64 16.00 42.18
C SER A 147 -18.03 14.53 42.10
N GLN A 148 -17.11 13.63 42.48
CA GLN A 148 -17.48 12.24 42.68
C GLN A 148 -18.57 12.23 43.74
N PRO A 149 -19.71 11.55 43.51
CA PRO A 149 -20.73 11.40 44.54
C PRO A 149 -20.05 10.76 45.76
N LYS A 150 -20.07 11.46 46.89
CA LYS A 150 -19.28 11.08 48.06
C LYS A 150 -19.84 9.85 48.77
N ASN A 151 -21.10 9.48 48.53
CA ASN A 151 -21.75 8.34 49.19
C ASN A 151 -22.81 7.67 48.31
N ILE A 152 -23.02 6.37 48.55
CA ILE A 152 -24.11 5.54 47.97
C ILE A 152 -25.50 6.14 48.27
N PHE A 153 -25.60 6.94 49.33
CA PHE A 153 -26.83 7.64 49.74
C PHE A 153 -27.26 8.73 48.73
N ASP A 154 -26.33 9.37 47.99
CA ASP A 154 -26.62 10.38 46.96
C ASP A 154 -27.15 9.80 45.64
N LEU A 155 -27.11 8.47 45.48
CA LEU A 155 -27.61 7.77 44.30
C LEU A 155 -29.11 7.43 44.42
N PHE A 156 -29.59 7.23 45.65
CA PHE A 156 -30.98 6.84 45.94
C PHE A 156 -31.93 8.03 46.16
N GLN A 157 -31.41 9.16 46.63
CA GLN A 157 -32.12 10.44 46.58
C GLN A 157 -31.63 11.17 45.34
N GLY A 158 -32.37 11.09 44.24
CA GLY A 158 -32.01 11.75 42.98
C GLY A 158 -31.47 13.15 43.23
N THR A 159 -30.18 13.33 42.95
CA THR A 159 -29.51 14.62 43.09
C THR A 159 -30.30 15.62 42.26
N PRO A 160 -30.75 16.75 42.82
CA PRO A 160 -31.32 17.78 41.98
C PRO A 160 -30.21 18.21 41.03
N GLN A 161 -30.37 17.88 39.74
CA GLN A 161 -29.61 18.54 38.68
C GLN A 161 -29.78 20.03 38.94
N GLN A 162 -28.71 20.69 39.41
CA GLN A 162 -28.66 22.14 39.46
C GLN A 162 -28.99 22.61 38.05
N LYS A 163 -30.22 23.09 37.84
CA LYS A 163 -30.59 23.78 36.62
C LYS A 163 -29.70 25.01 36.56
N MET A 164 -28.71 25.01 35.66
CA MET A 164 -27.91 26.20 35.35
C MET A 164 -28.85 27.39 35.18
N SER A 165 -28.52 28.52 35.79
CA SER A 165 -29.28 29.74 35.59
C SER A 165 -29.19 30.17 34.11
N SER A 166 -30.24 30.82 33.58
CA SER A 166 -30.27 31.26 32.19
C SER A 166 -29.13 32.22 31.85
N GLU A 167 -28.66 33.01 32.83
CA GLU A 167 -27.52 33.92 32.68
C GLU A 167 -26.17 33.20 32.60
N GLU A 168 -25.95 32.14 33.39
CA GLU A 168 -24.70 31.35 33.32
C GLU A 168 -24.60 30.59 32.01
N ALA A 169 -25.73 30.08 31.50
CA ALA A 169 -25.80 29.44 30.19
C ALA A 169 -25.44 30.42 29.06
N GLN A 170 -25.88 31.68 29.17
CA GLN A 170 -25.60 32.72 28.19
C GLN A 170 -24.12 33.13 28.20
N LYS A 171 -23.54 33.37 29.38
CA LYS A 171 -22.10 33.67 29.52
C LYS A 171 -21.20 32.54 29.00
N LEU A 172 -21.58 31.29 29.22
CA LEU A 172 -20.84 30.13 28.71
C LEU A 172 -20.87 30.05 27.17
N ARG A 173 -22.01 30.39 26.55
CA ARG A 173 -22.15 30.44 25.08
C ARG A 173 -21.30 31.55 24.48
N GLU A 174 -21.33 32.75 25.04
CA GLU A 174 -20.49 33.87 24.59
C GLU A 174 -19.00 33.55 24.72
N LYS A 175 -18.59 32.92 25.83
CA LYS A 175 -17.23 32.42 26.00
C LYS A 175 -16.89 31.38 24.93
N ARG A 176 -17.76 30.41 24.67
CA ARG A 176 -17.53 29.37 23.67
C ARG A 176 -17.32 29.95 22.27
N GLU A 177 -18.12 30.94 21.88
CA GLU A 177 -18.00 31.57 20.57
C GLU A 177 -16.68 32.34 20.42
N ARG A 178 -16.28 33.10 21.45
CA ARG A 178 -14.99 33.80 21.44
C ARG A 178 -13.79 32.85 21.33
N TYR A 179 -13.81 31.72 22.03
CA TYR A 179 -12.74 30.73 21.91
C TYR A 179 -12.75 30.02 20.55
N ARG A 180 -13.93 29.82 19.95
CA ARG A 180 -14.07 29.26 18.60
C ARG A 180 -13.44 30.16 17.55
N GLU A 181 -13.68 31.47 17.61
CA GLU A 181 -13.04 32.45 16.72
C GLU A 181 -11.51 32.39 16.83
N LYS A 182 -10.98 32.41 18.06
CA LYS A 182 -9.53 32.29 18.31
C LYS A 182 -8.92 30.97 17.83
N LEU A 183 -9.65 29.88 17.98
CA LEU A 183 -9.23 28.56 17.53
C LEU A 183 -9.17 28.48 16.00
N ARG A 184 -10.12 29.14 15.31
CA ARG A 184 -10.11 29.25 13.83
C ARG A 184 -9.05 30.21 13.32
N ALA A 185 -8.73 31.25 14.08
CA ALA A 185 -7.63 32.17 13.80
C ALA A 185 -6.23 31.55 14.05
N GLY A 186 -6.15 30.35 14.62
CA GLY A 186 -4.88 29.67 14.92
C GLY A 186 -4.13 30.25 16.13
N GLU A 187 -4.78 31.09 16.94
CA GLU A 187 -4.14 31.75 18.10
C GLU A 187 -3.87 30.80 19.28
N LEU A 188 -4.46 29.60 19.26
CA LEU A 188 -4.45 28.67 20.39
C LEU A 188 -3.65 27.39 20.12
N GLU A 189 -2.93 27.27 19.00
CA GLU A 189 -2.29 26.01 18.58
C GLU A 189 -1.26 25.46 19.58
N ASP A 190 -0.56 26.34 20.30
CA ASP A 190 0.44 26.00 21.32
C ASP A 190 -0.17 25.71 22.70
N TYR A 191 -1.46 25.95 22.89
CA TYR A 191 -2.12 25.73 24.17
C TYR A 191 -2.26 24.24 24.45
N GLU A 192 -1.90 23.81 25.66
CA GLU A 192 -2.03 22.42 26.07
C GLU A 192 -3.45 22.11 26.53
N ILE A 193 -3.99 21.01 26.00
CA ILE A 193 -5.30 20.48 26.40
C ILE A 193 -5.16 19.03 26.81
N GLU A 194 -6.06 18.59 27.70
CA GLU A 194 -6.18 17.19 28.08
C GLU A 194 -7.32 16.56 27.27
N ILE A 195 -7.01 15.54 26.48
CA ILE A 195 -7.99 14.81 25.68
C ILE A 195 -8.01 13.33 26.06
N GLU A 196 -9.21 12.75 26.14
CA GLU A 196 -9.41 11.32 26.31
C GLU A 196 -9.30 10.62 24.95
N VAL A 197 -8.32 9.75 24.78
CA VAL A 197 -8.15 8.94 23.56
C VAL A 197 -8.26 7.46 23.92
N GLU A 198 -8.84 6.64 23.05
CA GLU A 198 -8.88 5.19 23.25
C GLU A 198 -7.45 4.62 23.25
N ASP A 199 -7.12 3.85 24.28
CA ASP A 199 -5.85 3.16 24.37
C ASP A 199 -5.88 1.93 23.47
N LYS A 200 -5.04 1.93 22.43
CA LYS A 200 -4.91 0.79 21.50
C LYS A 200 -3.95 -0.29 22.02
N SER A 201 -3.39 -0.13 23.23
CA SER A 201 -2.58 -1.20 23.84
C SER A 201 -3.46 -2.42 24.07
N LYS A 202 -3.33 -3.46 23.24
CA LYS A 202 -3.95 -4.76 23.52
C LYS A 202 -3.28 -5.30 24.78
N PRO A 203 -4.00 -5.52 25.90
CA PRO A 203 -3.42 -6.21 27.03
C PRO A 203 -3.14 -7.65 26.57
N MET A 204 -1.86 -8.00 26.42
CA MET A 204 -1.46 -9.37 26.16
C MET A 204 -1.64 -10.15 27.47
N VAL A 205 -2.81 -10.76 27.65
CA VAL A 205 -3.04 -11.68 28.76
C VAL A 205 -2.44 -13.02 28.34
N MET A 206 -1.19 -13.27 28.71
CA MET A 206 -0.61 -14.61 28.65
C MET A 206 -1.27 -15.47 29.72
N VAL A 207 -2.08 -16.44 29.30
CA VAL A 207 -2.58 -17.51 30.17
C VAL A 207 -1.64 -18.72 30.00
N PRO A 208 -0.91 -19.15 31.05
CA PRO A 208 -0.03 -20.32 30.95
C PRO A 208 -0.83 -21.58 30.58
N GLY A 209 -0.44 -22.26 29.50
CA GLY A 209 -1.07 -23.52 29.05
C GLY A 209 -1.98 -23.46 27.82
N MET A 210 -2.11 -22.30 27.15
CA MET A 210 -2.89 -22.14 25.90
C MET A 210 -2.11 -21.39 24.80
N GLU A 211 -0.84 -21.75 24.59
CA GLU A 211 0.01 -21.11 23.57
C GLU A 211 -0.46 -21.35 22.12
N ASP A 212 -1.19 -22.44 21.85
CA ASP A 212 -1.58 -22.86 20.49
C ASP A 212 -2.92 -22.30 19.96
N MET A 213 -3.65 -21.49 20.73
CA MET A 213 -4.95 -20.90 20.29
C MET A 213 -4.92 -19.35 20.27
N GLY A 214 -3.75 -18.77 20.00
CA GLY A 214 -3.37 -17.41 20.40
C GLY A 214 -3.85 -16.21 19.57
N ILE A 215 -4.67 -16.35 18.52
CA ILE A 215 -4.96 -15.20 17.62
C ILE A 215 -6.46 -14.89 17.41
N ASP A 216 -7.33 -15.90 17.30
CA ASP A 216 -8.75 -15.63 17.02
C ASP A 216 -9.58 -15.35 18.27
N MET A 217 -9.24 -15.97 19.41
CA MET A 217 -9.98 -15.76 20.66
C MET A 217 -9.70 -14.39 21.29
N SER A 218 -8.53 -13.81 21.04
CA SER A 218 -8.14 -12.49 21.56
C SER A 218 -8.85 -11.33 20.86
N ASN A 219 -9.25 -11.49 19.60
CA ASN A 219 -10.05 -10.49 18.88
C ASN A 219 -11.52 -10.49 19.36
N ILE A 220 -12.09 -11.66 19.65
CA ILE A 220 -13.47 -11.78 20.17
C ILE A 220 -13.56 -11.25 21.62
N LEU A 221 -12.56 -11.54 22.47
CA LEU A 221 -12.54 -10.99 23.83
C LEU A 221 -12.29 -9.48 23.86
N GLY A 222 -11.54 -8.96 22.88
CA GLY A 222 -11.19 -7.54 22.76
C GLY A 222 -12.40 -6.63 22.53
N ASP A 223 -13.42 -7.11 21.82
CA ASP A 223 -14.64 -6.35 21.55
C ASP A 223 -15.66 -6.37 22.71
N MET A 224 -15.53 -7.31 23.66
CA MET A 224 -16.36 -7.36 24.88
C MET A 224 -15.79 -6.53 26.05
N VAL A 225 -14.51 -6.18 26.02
CA VAL A 225 -13.87 -5.36 27.07
C VAL A 225 -14.03 -3.87 26.70
N PRO A 226 -14.60 -3.03 27.58
CA PRO A 226 -14.70 -1.59 27.34
C PRO A 226 -13.31 -1.01 27.06
N LYS A 227 -13.13 -0.44 25.88
CA LYS A 227 -11.86 0.20 25.49
C LYS A 227 -11.46 1.22 26.56
N LYS A 228 -10.31 1.02 27.20
CA LYS A 228 -9.79 1.95 28.20
C LYS A 228 -9.49 3.28 27.52
N LYS A 229 -10.08 4.37 28.01
CA LYS A 229 -9.74 5.73 27.57
C LYS A 229 -8.57 6.21 28.43
N LYS A 230 -7.50 6.65 27.78
CA LYS A 230 -6.35 7.28 28.42
C LYS A 230 -6.39 8.77 28.17
N LYS A 231 -6.20 9.55 29.25
CA LYS A 231 -6.04 10.99 29.14
C LYS A 231 -4.62 11.31 28.71
N LYS A 232 -4.49 12.10 27.65
CA LYS A 232 -3.20 12.62 27.17
C LYS A 232 -3.26 14.13 27.15
N ARG A 233 -2.19 14.76 27.63
CA ARG A 233 -1.99 16.20 27.59
C ARG A 233 -1.11 16.52 26.39
N LEU A 234 -1.63 17.32 25.46
CA LEU A 234 -1.03 17.57 24.14
C LEU A 234 -1.28 19.03 23.75
N LYS A 235 -0.49 19.57 22.81
CA LYS A 235 -0.82 20.84 22.14
C LYS A 235 -2.08 20.69 21.28
N ILE A 236 -2.84 21.77 21.10
CA ILE A 236 -4.03 21.77 20.23
C ILE A 236 -3.70 21.34 18.80
N SER A 237 -2.56 21.77 18.26
CA SER A 237 -2.08 21.38 16.93
C SER A 237 -1.91 19.86 16.78
N GLU A 238 -1.36 19.20 17.80
CA GLU A 238 -1.19 17.74 17.85
C GLU A 238 -2.53 17.03 18.09
N ALA A 239 -3.35 17.57 19.00
CA ALA A 239 -4.68 17.05 19.29
C ALA A 239 -5.55 17.01 18.04
N ARG A 240 -5.51 18.03 17.17
CA ARG A 240 -6.22 18.05 15.88
C ARG A 240 -5.81 16.88 14.98
N LYS A 241 -4.51 16.62 14.84
CA LYS A 241 -3.98 15.51 14.01
C LYS A 241 -4.47 14.14 14.51
N ILE A 242 -4.68 13.98 15.81
CA ILE A 242 -5.16 12.73 16.41
C ILE A 242 -6.69 12.62 16.38
N LEU A 243 -7.40 13.71 16.68
CA LEU A 243 -8.85 13.72 16.79
C LEU A 243 -9.55 13.67 15.42
N LEU A 244 -8.96 14.27 14.38
CA LEU A 244 -9.59 14.32 13.06
C LEU A 244 -9.85 12.93 12.46
N PRO A 245 -8.89 12.00 12.43
CA PRO A 245 -9.17 10.63 11.99
C PRO A 245 -10.23 9.93 12.84
N ILE A 246 -10.23 10.16 14.16
CA ILE A 246 -11.17 9.52 15.10
C ILE A 246 -12.60 10.01 14.86
N GLU A 247 -12.82 11.32 14.76
CA GLU A 247 -14.15 11.87 14.50
C GLU A 247 -14.61 11.56 13.07
N SER A 248 -13.70 11.55 12.09
CA SER A 248 -14.02 11.15 10.72
C SER A 248 -14.52 9.71 10.67
N GLU A 249 -13.85 8.78 11.38
CA GLU A 249 -14.24 7.38 11.42
C GLU A 249 -15.62 7.17 12.07
N LYS A 250 -15.96 7.92 13.12
CA LYS A 250 -17.30 7.84 13.75
C LYS A 250 -18.44 8.30 12.84
N LEU A 251 -18.14 9.15 11.85
CA LEU A 251 -19.13 9.62 10.89
C LEU A 251 -19.40 8.62 9.77
N LEU A 252 -18.62 7.54 9.68
CA LEU A 252 -18.76 6.55 8.63
C LEU A 252 -19.82 5.51 8.97
N ASP A 253 -20.57 5.14 7.94
CA ASP A 253 -21.39 3.94 7.93
C ASP A 253 -20.51 2.77 7.49
N MET A 254 -20.02 1.99 8.47
CA MET A 254 -19.09 0.89 8.19
C MET A 254 -19.74 -0.23 7.36
N ASP A 255 -21.05 -0.44 7.46
CA ASP A 255 -21.74 -1.44 6.64
C ASP A 255 -21.72 -1.05 5.16
N LYS A 256 -21.95 0.25 4.86
CA LYS A 256 -21.79 0.77 3.50
C LYS A 256 -20.35 0.69 3.01
N VAL A 257 -19.37 1.03 3.85
CA VAL A 257 -17.94 0.95 3.51
C VAL A 257 -17.57 -0.48 3.13
N VAL A 258 -17.97 -1.46 3.95
CA VAL A 258 -17.69 -2.87 3.73
C VAL A 258 -18.41 -3.39 2.49
N SER A 259 -19.68 -3.06 2.29
CA SER A 259 -20.45 -3.46 1.12
C SER A 259 -19.82 -2.94 -0.19
N GLU A 260 -19.42 -1.67 -0.21
CA GLU A 260 -18.72 -1.08 -1.35
C GLU A 260 -17.33 -1.70 -1.56
N ALA A 261 -16.59 -1.97 -0.47
CA ALA A 261 -15.28 -2.60 -0.55
C ALA A 261 -15.35 -4.01 -1.15
N ILE A 262 -16.35 -4.81 -0.76
CA ILE A 262 -16.59 -6.14 -1.35
C ILE A 262 -16.92 -6.00 -2.83
N ASP A 263 -17.81 -5.08 -3.22
CA ASP A 263 -18.11 -4.83 -4.64
C ASP A 263 -16.84 -4.48 -5.44
N ARG A 264 -15.98 -3.61 -4.88
CA ARG A 264 -14.69 -3.27 -5.47
C ARG A 264 -13.76 -4.47 -5.56
N VAL A 265 -13.68 -5.37 -4.59
CA VAL A 265 -12.85 -6.57 -4.74
C VAL A 265 -13.38 -7.44 -5.87
N GLN A 266 -14.69 -7.75 -5.86
CA GLN A 266 -15.29 -8.68 -6.82
C GLN A 266 -15.24 -8.15 -8.25
N ASN A 267 -15.52 -6.86 -8.46
CA ASN A 267 -15.59 -6.26 -9.79
C ASN A 267 -14.29 -5.56 -10.20
N ARG A 268 -13.42 -5.26 -9.23
CA ARG A 268 -12.23 -4.44 -9.44
C ARG A 268 -10.89 -4.98 -8.94
N GLY A 269 -10.87 -6.03 -8.13
CA GLY A 269 -9.65 -6.60 -7.58
C GLY A 269 -8.65 -7.05 -8.64
N ILE A 270 -7.37 -6.85 -8.32
CA ILE A 270 -6.23 -7.35 -9.08
C ILE A 270 -5.33 -8.15 -8.12
N VAL A 271 -5.04 -9.39 -8.50
CA VAL A 271 -4.10 -10.26 -7.77
C VAL A 271 -2.89 -10.49 -8.66
N PHE A 272 -1.70 -10.11 -8.18
CA PHE A 272 -0.44 -10.39 -8.84
C PHE A 272 0.25 -11.58 -8.18
N ILE A 273 0.44 -12.65 -8.95
CA ILE A 273 1.10 -13.89 -8.52
C ILE A 273 2.50 -13.91 -9.14
N ASP A 274 3.50 -13.58 -8.34
CA ASP A 274 4.91 -13.58 -8.74
C ASP A 274 5.50 -15.00 -8.66
N GLU A 275 6.60 -15.21 -9.39
CA GLU A 275 7.37 -16.47 -9.39
C GLU A 275 6.55 -17.74 -9.72
N ILE A 276 5.56 -17.63 -10.62
CA ILE A 276 4.74 -18.78 -11.02
C ILE A 276 5.58 -19.89 -11.69
N ASP A 277 6.72 -19.53 -12.27
CA ASP A 277 7.67 -20.46 -12.88
C ASP A 277 8.34 -21.38 -11.85
N LYS A 278 8.32 -21.04 -10.56
CA LYS A 278 8.90 -21.86 -9.48
C LYS A 278 7.98 -22.99 -9.01
N VAL A 279 6.69 -22.90 -9.31
CA VAL A 279 5.68 -23.93 -8.99
C VAL A 279 5.38 -24.86 -10.17
N THR A 280 6.17 -24.81 -11.25
CA THR A 280 6.12 -25.82 -12.31
C THR A 280 6.86 -27.09 -11.90
N ALA A 281 6.45 -28.23 -12.44
CA ALA A 281 7.21 -29.47 -12.31
C ALA A 281 8.50 -29.36 -13.14
N LYS A 282 9.65 -29.79 -12.58
CA LYS A 282 10.84 -30.05 -13.39
C LYS A 282 10.67 -31.41 -14.05
N ALA A 283 10.85 -31.50 -15.36
CA ALA A 283 10.91 -32.78 -16.07
C ALA A 283 11.98 -33.68 -15.40
N GLY A 284 11.55 -34.80 -14.80
CA GLY A 284 12.43 -35.81 -14.20
C GLY A 284 12.53 -35.83 -12.65
N SER A 285 11.77 -35.02 -11.90
CA SER A 285 11.78 -35.07 -10.43
C SER A 285 10.47 -35.65 -9.87
N GLU A 286 10.43 -36.97 -9.65
CA GLU A 286 9.23 -37.72 -9.20
C GLU A 286 8.78 -37.40 -7.75
N GLY A 287 9.64 -36.80 -6.91
CA GLY A 287 9.31 -36.55 -5.50
C GLY A 287 8.81 -35.14 -5.16
N ALA A 288 9.39 -34.09 -5.76
CA ALA A 288 9.05 -32.69 -5.47
C ALA A 288 7.98 -32.10 -6.40
N GLY A 289 7.67 -32.78 -7.51
CA GLY A 289 6.68 -32.32 -8.50
C GLY A 289 5.26 -32.27 -7.96
N VAL A 290 4.86 -33.23 -7.12
CA VAL A 290 3.47 -33.35 -6.60
C VAL A 290 3.09 -32.14 -5.74
N SER A 291 4.02 -31.61 -4.95
CA SER A 291 3.76 -30.44 -4.09
C SER A 291 3.67 -29.14 -4.90
N ARG A 292 4.49 -28.98 -5.94
CA ARG A 292 4.49 -27.78 -6.80
C ARG A 292 3.27 -27.69 -7.70
N GLU A 293 2.89 -28.80 -8.32
CA GLU A 293 1.62 -28.89 -9.07
C GLU A 293 0.41 -28.74 -8.14
N GLY A 294 0.52 -29.21 -6.89
CA GLY A 294 -0.49 -29.00 -5.85
C GLY A 294 -0.85 -27.52 -5.68
N VAL A 295 0.14 -26.63 -5.64
CA VAL A 295 -0.09 -25.18 -5.56
C VAL A 295 -0.86 -24.65 -6.76
N GLN A 296 -0.53 -25.11 -7.98
CA GLN A 296 -1.28 -24.71 -9.17
C GLN A 296 -2.74 -25.16 -9.09
N ARG A 297 -2.98 -26.38 -8.60
CA ARG A 297 -4.34 -26.92 -8.40
C ARG A 297 -5.11 -26.18 -7.31
N ASP A 298 -4.44 -25.77 -6.24
CA ASP A 298 -5.06 -24.99 -5.17
C ASP A 298 -5.38 -23.54 -5.61
N LEU A 299 -4.62 -23.00 -6.56
CA LEU A 299 -4.88 -21.69 -7.19
C LEU A 299 -6.06 -21.73 -8.17
N LEU A 300 -6.33 -22.87 -8.81
CA LEU A 300 -7.39 -22.98 -9.83
C LEU A 300 -8.77 -22.53 -9.31
N PRO A 301 -9.33 -23.06 -8.20
CA PRO A 301 -10.64 -22.63 -7.72
C PRO A 301 -10.78 -21.12 -7.54
N ILE A 302 -9.70 -20.46 -7.11
CA ILE A 302 -9.66 -19.01 -6.89
C ILE A 302 -9.70 -18.26 -8.22
N ILE A 303 -9.00 -18.76 -9.24
CA ILE A 303 -8.95 -18.16 -10.59
C ILE A 303 -10.22 -18.47 -11.39
N GLU A 304 -10.83 -19.63 -11.19
CA GLU A 304 -12.04 -20.08 -11.89
C GLU A 304 -13.32 -19.42 -11.35
N GLY A 305 -13.29 -19.03 -10.07
CA GLY A 305 -14.44 -18.44 -9.39
C GLY A 305 -14.86 -19.32 -8.22
N THR A 306 -14.61 -18.84 -7.00
CA THR A 306 -15.10 -19.44 -5.77
C THR A 306 -15.59 -18.35 -4.81
N THR A 307 -16.25 -18.75 -3.73
CA THR A 307 -16.66 -17.86 -2.66
C THR A 307 -15.72 -18.03 -1.48
N VAL A 308 -15.01 -16.96 -1.12
CA VAL A 308 -14.10 -16.92 0.03
C VAL A 308 -14.74 -16.17 1.18
N ASN A 309 -14.73 -16.78 2.36
CA ASN A 309 -15.18 -16.13 3.59
C ASN A 309 -14.06 -15.25 4.16
N THR A 310 -14.37 -13.98 4.35
CA THR A 310 -13.50 -12.98 4.98
C THR A 310 -14.16 -12.44 6.26
N LYS A 311 -13.39 -11.76 7.11
CA LYS A 311 -13.95 -11.08 8.30
C LYS A 311 -14.92 -9.93 7.95
N HIS A 312 -14.92 -9.49 6.70
CA HIS A 312 -15.76 -8.42 6.19
C HIS A 312 -17.01 -8.94 5.46
N GLY A 313 -17.13 -10.25 5.23
CA GLY A 313 -18.21 -10.86 4.47
C GLY A 313 -17.68 -11.83 3.42
N THR A 314 -18.58 -12.29 2.56
CA THR A 314 -18.25 -13.25 1.51
C THR A 314 -17.81 -12.52 0.24
N VAL A 315 -16.77 -13.05 -0.41
CA VAL A 315 -16.21 -12.46 -1.64
C VAL A 315 -16.17 -13.52 -2.73
N ARG A 316 -16.78 -13.19 -3.86
CA ARG A 316 -16.74 -14.00 -5.09
C ARG A 316 -15.57 -13.60 -5.98
N THR A 317 -14.79 -14.59 -6.42
CA THR A 317 -13.56 -14.33 -7.19
C THR A 317 -13.76 -14.32 -8.71
N ASP A 318 -14.98 -14.58 -9.20
CA ASP A 318 -15.33 -14.76 -10.62
C ASP A 318 -14.79 -13.67 -11.57
N TYR A 319 -14.68 -12.43 -11.09
CA TYR A 319 -14.30 -11.27 -11.91
C TYR A 319 -13.03 -10.54 -11.44
N ILE A 320 -12.27 -11.14 -10.51
CA ILE A 320 -10.95 -10.66 -10.12
C ILE A 320 -10.00 -10.86 -11.31
N LEU A 321 -9.16 -9.86 -11.59
CA LEU A 321 -8.11 -9.99 -12.60
C LEU A 321 -6.87 -10.62 -11.98
N PHE A 322 -6.43 -11.76 -12.52
CA PHE A 322 -5.17 -12.37 -12.13
C PHE A 322 -4.07 -12.01 -13.13
N VAL A 323 -2.93 -11.59 -12.59
CA VAL A 323 -1.69 -11.36 -13.34
C VAL A 323 -0.63 -12.27 -12.76
N ALA A 324 -0.28 -13.34 -13.47
CA ALA A 324 0.81 -14.22 -13.09
C ALA A 324 2.10 -13.76 -13.77
N ALA A 325 3.23 -13.86 -13.08
CA ALA A 325 4.52 -13.47 -13.59
C ALA A 325 5.57 -14.55 -13.27
N GLY A 326 6.51 -14.75 -14.19
CA GLY A 326 7.63 -15.67 -13.98
C GLY A 326 8.81 -15.34 -14.88
N ALA A 327 10.01 -15.75 -14.45
CA ALA A 327 11.22 -15.61 -15.25
C ALA A 327 11.31 -16.66 -16.35
N PHE A 328 10.88 -17.90 -16.06
CA PHE A 328 10.89 -19.02 -16.99
C PHE A 328 12.31 -19.33 -17.54
N HIS A 329 13.35 -19.12 -16.74
CA HIS A 329 14.73 -19.48 -17.09
C HIS A 329 14.95 -21.00 -17.05
N THR A 330 14.34 -21.68 -16.07
CA THR A 330 14.52 -23.14 -15.84
C THR A 330 13.28 -23.97 -16.15
N SER A 331 12.20 -23.33 -16.54
CA SER A 331 10.92 -23.94 -16.89
C SER A 331 10.29 -23.16 -18.03
N LYS A 332 9.37 -23.78 -18.75
CA LYS A 332 8.63 -23.14 -19.83
C LYS A 332 7.19 -22.87 -19.39
N PRO A 333 6.51 -21.87 -19.97
CA PRO A 333 5.08 -21.68 -19.75
C PRO A 333 4.23 -22.92 -20.05
N SER A 334 4.71 -23.79 -20.95
CA SER A 334 4.09 -25.09 -21.26
C SER A 334 4.14 -26.10 -20.11
N ASP A 335 5.01 -25.89 -19.12
CA ASP A 335 5.20 -26.77 -17.97
C ASP A 335 4.20 -26.46 -16.83
N LEU A 336 3.39 -25.42 -16.99
CA LEU A 336 2.20 -25.21 -16.17
C LEU A 336 1.13 -26.24 -16.53
N ILE A 337 0.30 -26.65 -15.57
CA ILE A 337 -0.77 -27.61 -15.83
C ILE A 337 -1.75 -27.06 -16.89
N PRO A 338 -2.28 -27.89 -17.81
CA PRO A 338 -3.12 -27.43 -18.91
C PRO A 338 -4.33 -26.59 -18.47
N GLU A 339 -4.93 -26.94 -17.34
CA GLU A 339 -6.06 -26.24 -16.75
C GLU A 339 -5.68 -24.80 -16.37
N PHE A 340 -4.50 -24.63 -15.76
CA PHE A 340 -3.99 -23.32 -15.37
C PHE A 340 -3.67 -22.48 -16.60
N GLN A 341 -3.02 -23.07 -17.61
CA GLN A 341 -2.75 -22.39 -18.89
C GLN A 341 -4.03 -21.87 -19.57
N GLY A 342 -5.12 -22.66 -19.53
CA GLY A 342 -6.41 -22.27 -20.09
C GLY A 342 -7.04 -21.03 -19.45
N ARG A 343 -6.65 -20.72 -18.21
CA ARG A 343 -7.13 -19.54 -17.47
C ARG A 343 -6.31 -18.27 -17.69
N PHE A 344 -5.16 -18.34 -18.37
CA PHE A 344 -4.32 -17.19 -18.72
C PHE A 344 -4.21 -17.01 -20.25
N PRO A 345 -5.28 -16.50 -20.90
CA PRO A 345 -5.33 -16.37 -22.36
C PRO A 345 -4.42 -15.27 -22.91
N ILE A 346 -4.09 -14.25 -22.11
CA ILE A 346 -3.16 -13.20 -22.51
C ILE A 346 -1.77 -13.61 -22.05
N ARG A 347 -0.87 -13.86 -23.00
CA ARG A 347 0.54 -14.15 -22.73
C ARG A 347 1.37 -13.03 -23.31
N VAL A 348 2.23 -12.46 -22.48
CA VAL A 348 3.10 -11.36 -22.92
C VAL A 348 4.51 -11.58 -22.40
N GLU A 349 5.46 -11.37 -23.29
CA GLU A 349 6.88 -11.43 -23.00
C GLU A 349 7.39 -10.00 -22.76
N LEU A 350 8.26 -9.85 -21.78
CA LEU A 350 8.94 -8.62 -21.44
C LEU A 350 10.41 -8.79 -21.80
N ASP A 351 10.92 -7.80 -22.52
CA ASP A 351 12.27 -7.80 -23.05
C ASP A 351 13.31 -7.51 -21.95
N ASP A 352 14.53 -7.99 -22.14
CA ASP A 352 15.69 -7.54 -21.37
C ASP A 352 15.88 -6.03 -21.48
N LEU A 353 16.37 -5.42 -20.40
CA LEU A 353 16.65 -3.98 -20.38
C LEU A 353 18.08 -3.71 -20.88
N THR A 354 18.18 -2.78 -21.81
CA THR A 354 19.46 -2.30 -22.34
C THR A 354 20.09 -1.21 -21.47
N GLU A 355 21.36 -0.88 -21.71
CA GLU A 355 22.03 0.27 -21.08
C GLU A 355 21.25 1.58 -21.29
N GLU A 356 20.71 1.81 -22.49
CA GLU A 356 19.91 3.00 -22.79
C GLU A 356 18.56 2.98 -22.06
N ASP A 357 17.97 1.80 -21.82
CA ASP A 357 16.78 1.68 -20.97
C ASP A 357 17.11 2.06 -19.52
N PHE A 358 18.28 1.67 -19.01
CA PHE A 358 18.72 2.06 -17.66
C PHE A 358 18.91 3.57 -17.55
N TYR A 359 19.55 4.21 -18.52
CA TYR A 359 19.66 5.67 -18.56
C TYR A 359 18.27 6.33 -18.59
N SER A 360 17.34 5.81 -19.39
CA SER A 360 15.97 6.30 -19.47
C SER A 360 15.22 6.10 -18.14
N ILE A 361 15.42 4.98 -17.44
CA ILE A 361 14.82 4.71 -16.12
C ILE A 361 15.30 5.72 -15.07
N LEU A 362 16.56 6.17 -15.15
CA LEU A 362 17.12 7.18 -14.27
C LEU A 362 16.59 8.59 -14.55
N THR A 363 15.98 8.86 -15.71
CA THR A 363 15.68 10.24 -16.15
C THR A 363 14.20 10.49 -16.43
N GLU A 364 13.53 9.60 -17.16
CA GLU A 364 12.19 9.82 -17.69
C GLU A 364 11.09 9.62 -16.64
N PRO A 365 11.03 8.49 -15.89
CA PRO A 365 9.94 8.23 -14.96
C PRO A 365 9.70 9.35 -13.97
N LYS A 366 8.44 9.63 -13.64
CA LYS A 366 8.09 10.67 -12.65
C LYS A 366 8.70 10.40 -11.28
N ASN A 367 8.84 9.13 -10.93
CA ASN A 367 9.44 8.63 -9.71
C ASN A 367 10.85 8.07 -9.95
N ALA A 368 11.60 8.56 -10.94
CA ALA A 368 12.98 8.14 -11.15
C ALA A 368 13.80 8.33 -9.86
N ILE A 369 14.69 7.37 -9.56
CA ILE A 369 15.44 7.33 -8.30
C ILE A 369 16.30 8.59 -8.09
N THR A 370 16.85 9.14 -9.17
CA THR A 370 17.64 10.40 -9.18
C THR A 370 16.80 11.59 -8.71
N LYS A 371 15.53 11.68 -9.15
CA LYS A 371 14.57 12.71 -8.72
C LYS A 371 14.20 12.54 -7.25
N GLN A 372 14.10 11.30 -6.78
CA GLN A 372 13.83 11.01 -5.37
C GLN A 372 15.00 11.46 -4.49
N TYR A 373 16.23 11.07 -4.80
CA TYR A 373 17.41 11.49 -4.04
C TYR A 373 17.63 13.00 -4.08
N LYS A 374 17.38 13.64 -5.23
CA LYS A 374 17.42 15.10 -5.31
C LYS A 374 16.46 15.74 -4.32
N ALA A 375 15.20 15.28 -4.31
CA ALA A 375 14.19 15.81 -3.38
C ALA A 375 14.50 15.48 -1.90
N LEU A 376 15.16 14.35 -1.62
CA LEU A 376 15.59 13.98 -0.27
C LEU A 376 16.71 14.90 0.23
N LEU A 377 17.77 15.10 -0.55
CA LEU A 377 18.90 15.93 -0.14
C LEU A 377 18.53 17.42 -0.10
N GLU A 378 17.56 17.86 -0.90
CA GLU A 378 16.99 19.21 -0.80
C GLU A 378 16.39 19.50 0.59
N THR A 379 15.99 18.49 1.38
CA THR A 379 15.49 18.72 2.75
C THR A 379 16.59 19.16 3.73
N GLU A 380 17.84 18.83 3.42
CA GLU A 380 19.05 19.24 4.15
C GLU A 380 19.77 20.39 3.42
N ALA A 381 19.06 21.11 2.53
CA ALA A 381 19.60 22.21 1.73
C ALA A 381 20.80 21.84 0.83
N VAL A 382 20.95 20.55 0.50
CA VAL A 382 21.95 20.05 -0.46
C VAL A 382 21.29 19.86 -1.82
N ASN A 383 21.74 20.61 -2.82
CA ASN A 383 21.22 20.54 -4.18
C ASN A 383 22.15 19.73 -5.08
N ILE A 384 21.75 18.50 -5.39
CA ILE A 384 22.47 17.66 -6.34
C ILE A 384 22.01 17.88 -7.78
N GLU A 385 22.97 17.90 -8.71
CA GLU A 385 22.74 17.97 -10.15
C GLU A 385 23.48 16.83 -10.85
N PHE A 386 22.72 15.87 -11.37
CA PHE A 386 23.28 14.84 -12.24
C PHE A 386 23.48 15.38 -13.66
N THR A 387 24.69 15.23 -14.17
CA THR A 387 25.00 15.50 -15.58
C THR A 387 24.58 14.33 -16.48
N ASP A 388 24.48 14.56 -17.79
CA ASP A 388 24.12 13.51 -18.76
C ASP A 388 25.14 12.36 -18.76
N ASP A 389 26.43 12.70 -18.73
CA ASP A 389 27.54 11.75 -18.73
C ASP A 389 27.65 10.99 -17.40
N GLY A 390 27.38 11.64 -16.26
CA GLY A 390 27.27 10.96 -14.97
C GLY A 390 26.15 9.91 -14.96
N LEU A 391 24.96 10.25 -15.47
CA LEU A 391 23.83 9.31 -15.56
C LEU A 391 24.10 8.14 -16.50
N ARG A 392 24.76 8.39 -17.63
CA ARG A 392 25.19 7.34 -18.55
C ARG A 392 26.22 6.42 -17.89
N GLU A 393 27.14 6.96 -17.11
CA GLU A 393 28.12 6.14 -16.39
C GLU A 393 27.46 5.25 -15.32
N ILE A 394 26.46 5.76 -14.59
CA ILE A 394 25.66 4.96 -13.65
C ILE A 394 24.93 3.82 -14.39
N ALA A 395 24.25 4.15 -15.49
CA ALA A 395 23.52 3.17 -16.30
C ALA A 395 24.44 2.08 -16.84
N LYS A 396 25.58 2.47 -17.42
CA LYS A 396 26.61 1.58 -17.92
C LYS A 396 27.16 0.68 -16.83
N THR A 397 27.48 1.24 -15.67
CA THR A 397 28.01 0.48 -14.53
C THR A 397 27.01 -0.58 -14.05
N ALA A 398 25.74 -0.19 -13.89
CA ALA A 398 24.69 -1.12 -13.51
C ALA A 398 24.47 -2.22 -14.58
N HIS A 399 24.58 -1.89 -15.86
CA HIS A 399 24.48 -2.88 -16.94
C HIS A 399 25.63 -3.88 -16.90
N ASN A 400 26.87 -3.39 -16.82
CA ASN A 400 28.07 -4.24 -16.73
C ASN A 400 28.03 -5.19 -15.51
N LEU A 401 27.60 -4.69 -14.34
CA LEU A 401 27.47 -5.51 -13.13
C LEU A 401 26.42 -6.63 -13.27
N ASN A 402 25.35 -6.38 -14.03
CA ASN A 402 24.37 -7.41 -14.35
C ASN A 402 24.91 -8.47 -15.32
N GLU A 403 25.86 -8.11 -16.18
CA GLU A 403 26.53 -9.07 -17.08
C GLU A 403 27.62 -9.88 -16.37
N SER A 404 28.34 -9.29 -15.42
CA SER A 404 29.47 -9.95 -14.74
C SER A 404 29.06 -10.82 -13.55
N ILE A 405 27.98 -10.50 -12.83
CA ILE A 405 27.58 -11.20 -11.58
C ILE A 405 26.23 -11.92 -11.78
N GLU A 406 25.17 -11.39 -11.18
CA GLU A 406 23.80 -11.89 -11.28
C GLU A 406 22.91 -10.78 -11.83
N ASN A 407 22.16 -11.08 -12.88
CA ASN A 407 21.27 -10.10 -13.48
C ASN A 407 20.01 -9.91 -12.63
N ILE A 408 19.99 -8.84 -11.85
CA ILE A 408 18.82 -8.40 -11.05
C ILE A 408 17.98 -7.32 -11.77
N GLY A 409 18.31 -7.03 -13.03
CA GLY A 409 17.66 -6.03 -13.89
C GLY A 409 17.81 -4.61 -13.36
N ALA A 410 16.77 -3.79 -13.53
CA ALA A 410 16.77 -2.38 -13.10
C ALA A 410 16.95 -2.19 -11.59
N ARG A 411 16.84 -3.24 -10.77
CA ARG A 411 17.10 -3.16 -9.32
C ARG A 411 18.55 -2.78 -9.03
N ARG A 412 19.50 -3.13 -9.91
CA ARG A 412 20.91 -2.75 -9.81
C ARG A 412 21.12 -1.24 -9.79
N LEU A 413 20.24 -0.47 -10.42
CA LEU A 413 20.32 0.99 -10.38
C LEU A 413 20.14 1.55 -8.97
N TYR A 414 19.40 0.87 -8.09
CA TYR A 414 19.26 1.30 -6.70
C TYR A 414 20.59 1.21 -5.96
N THR A 415 21.24 0.04 -6.00
CA THR A 415 22.50 -0.19 -5.28
C THR A 415 23.61 0.71 -5.80
N VAL A 416 23.70 0.90 -7.13
CA VAL A 416 24.69 1.80 -7.74
C VAL A 416 24.45 3.26 -7.37
N VAL A 417 23.22 3.77 -7.46
CA VAL A 417 22.92 5.17 -7.11
C VAL A 417 23.12 5.42 -5.61
N GLU A 418 22.69 4.49 -4.75
CA GLU A 418 22.84 4.60 -3.30
C GLU A 418 24.32 4.65 -2.92
N ARG A 419 25.15 3.83 -3.56
CA ARG A 419 26.60 3.86 -3.35
C ARG A 419 27.24 5.17 -3.81
N VAL A 420 26.88 5.68 -4.99
CA VAL A 420 27.40 6.96 -5.51
C VAL A 420 27.05 8.13 -4.60
N LEU A 421 25.90 8.06 -3.91
CA LEU A 421 25.40 9.13 -3.04
C LEU A 421 25.71 8.92 -1.57
N GLU A 422 26.38 7.83 -1.18
CA GLU A 422 26.56 7.43 0.22
C GLU A 422 27.23 8.54 1.05
N ASP A 423 28.40 9.01 0.60
CA ASP A 423 29.17 10.04 1.28
C ASP A 423 28.44 11.38 1.32
N ILE A 424 27.80 11.79 0.21
CA ILE A 424 26.95 12.99 0.16
C ILE A 424 25.81 12.88 1.17
N SER A 425 25.15 11.73 1.22
CA SER A 425 24.02 11.51 2.12
C SER A 425 24.44 11.43 3.59
N TYR A 426 25.68 11.00 3.87
CA TYR A 426 26.25 10.98 5.21
C TYR A 426 26.62 12.38 5.70
N GLU A 427 27.26 13.18 4.84
CA GLU A 427 27.74 14.53 5.20
C GLU A 427 26.64 15.60 5.12
N ALA A 428 25.54 15.36 4.38
CA ALA A 428 24.50 16.35 4.12
C ALA A 428 24.02 17.17 5.35
N PRO A 429 23.80 16.60 6.55
CA PRO A 429 23.35 17.38 7.71
C PRO A 429 24.39 18.38 8.25
N ASP A 430 25.67 18.15 7.96
CA ASP A 430 26.80 18.93 8.48
C ASP A 430 27.32 19.97 7.46
N VAL A 431 26.76 20.00 6.25
CA VAL A 431 27.16 20.89 5.16
C VAL A 431 26.21 22.07 5.06
N GLU A 432 26.74 23.29 5.09
CA GLU A 432 25.96 24.50 4.76
C GLU A 432 25.67 24.56 3.26
N GLU A 433 24.45 25.00 2.87
CA GLU A 433 23.91 25.12 1.50
C GLU A 433 24.94 24.83 0.38
N SER A 434 24.93 23.60 -0.12
CA SER A 434 25.89 23.16 -1.13
C SER A 434 25.21 22.74 -2.43
N LYS A 435 25.84 23.09 -3.54
CA LYS A 435 25.49 22.55 -4.87
C LYS A 435 26.55 21.54 -5.27
N ILE A 436 26.15 20.29 -5.42
CA ILE A 436 27.04 19.18 -5.77
C ILE A 436 26.68 18.69 -7.17
N VAL A 437 27.67 18.65 -8.06
CA VAL A 437 27.50 18.16 -9.43
C VAL A 437 28.00 16.73 -9.49
N ILE A 438 27.16 15.82 -9.98
CA ILE A 438 27.47 14.41 -10.14
C ILE A 438 27.78 14.21 -11.63
N ASP A 439 29.06 14.29 -11.96
CA ASP A 439 29.62 14.02 -13.28
C ASP A 439 30.18 12.62 -13.41
N LYS A 440 30.63 12.27 -14.61
CA LYS A 440 31.23 10.96 -14.87
C LYS A 440 32.47 10.72 -13.99
N GLU A 441 33.31 11.73 -13.78
CA GLU A 441 34.49 11.61 -12.92
C GLU A 441 34.12 11.27 -11.47
N TYR A 442 33.10 11.93 -10.92
CA TYR A 442 32.57 11.65 -9.59
C TYR A 442 32.02 10.22 -9.49
N VAL A 443 31.18 9.80 -10.44
CA VAL A 443 30.63 8.43 -10.45
C VAL A 443 31.77 7.39 -10.49
N LEU A 444 32.81 7.64 -11.29
CA LEU A 444 33.95 6.75 -11.36
C LEU A 444 34.77 6.74 -10.07
N SER A 445 34.92 7.85 -9.34
CA SER A 445 35.66 7.85 -8.07
C SER A 445 34.97 7.01 -7.01
N GLU A 446 33.65 7.11 -6.90
CA GLU A 446 32.86 6.42 -5.88
C GLU A 446 32.75 4.90 -6.11
N ILE A 447 32.83 4.46 -7.38
CA ILE A 447 32.63 3.05 -7.75
C ILE A 447 33.96 2.31 -8.01
N LYS A 448 35.08 3.04 -8.17
CA LYS A 448 36.38 2.49 -8.64
C LYS A 448 36.84 1.24 -7.89
N ASP A 449 36.76 1.28 -6.57
CA ASP A 449 37.29 0.21 -5.71
C ASP A 449 36.38 -1.01 -5.69
N ILE A 450 35.10 -0.86 -6.05
CA ILE A 450 34.10 -1.93 -6.02
C ILE A 450 34.00 -2.63 -7.37
N ALA A 451 33.91 -1.88 -8.46
CA ALA A 451 33.79 -2.45 -9.80
C ALA A 451 35.06 -3.20 -10.27
N ALA A 452 36.20 -3.01 -9.60
CA ALA A 452 37.45 -3.70 -9.92
C ALA A 452 37.55 -5.11 -9.30
N ASP A 453 36.69 -5.44 -8.33
CA ASP A 453 36.70 -6.70 -7.60
C ASP A 453 35.32 -7.36 -7.70
N GLU A 454 35.23 -8.48 -8.43
CA GLU A 454 33.99 -9.24 -8.61
C GLU A 454 33.45 -9.79 -7.28
N ASP A 455 34.35 -10.20 -6.36
CA ASP A 455 33.94 -10.68 -5.04
C ASP A 455 33.35 -9.52 -4.24
N LEU A 456 34.03 -8.38 -4.20
CA LEU A 456 33.53 -7.20 -3.47
C LEU A 456 32.21 -6.67 -4.05
N SER A 457 32.09 -6.64 -5.38
CA SER A 457 30.86 -6.25 -6.06
C SER A 457 29.70 -7.19 -5.71
N SER A 458 29.92 -8.50 -5.59
CA SER A 458 28.86 -9.44 -5.23
C SER A 458 28.30 -9.26 -3.81
N PHE A 459 29.08 -8.65 -2.91
CA PHE A 459 28.66 -8.34 -1.54
C PHE A 459 28.06 -6.94 -1.37
N ILE A 460 28.53 -5.95 -2.15
CA ILE A 460 28.18 -4.54 -1.96
C ILE A 460 27.13 -4.06 -2.96
N LEU A 461 27.20 -4.50 -4.22
CA LEU A 461 26.40 -3.96 -5.32
C LEU A 461 25.43 -4.96 -5.89
#